data_AF-A0A316HJ88-F1
#
_entry.id   AF-A0A316HJ88-F1
#
_cell.length_a   1.000
_cell.length_b   1.000
_cell.length_c   1.000
_cell.angle_alpha   90.00
_cell.angle_beta   90.00
_cell.angle_gamma   90.00
#
_symmetry.space_group_name_H-M   'P 1'
#
loop_
_entity.id
_entity.type
_entity.pdbx_description
1 polymer ?
#
loop_
_entity_poly.entity_id
_entity_poly.type
_entity_poly.pdbx_seq_one_letter_code
_entity_poly.pdbx_strand_id
1 'polypeptide(L)'
;MRSDTKRAVAAWIGILVVVVPGPIVLLVGPFRLAQADTPRLAAVLVFTGVLVTASVTLIGILLTRQANLRLAQENERAHNRLVQEHEDEERRLRLDAAMRAGALFSPSGENAADPAAIASGLLALTRLDQADLAVALLVDLWDNGKGRVSIETAVLVIDAALRSQTKPNAQLVAAELLCRNAPRLDSCQSLHWPSVIDGCWDSSFGPKTKLLLLDALVTMILSDHAHEHSVRSAAVRLYGIWNGDPDVRVRGCVGTLIAALIPTLCELGYVDFMQGNQRVMLAELEAAAGSATANPDGFLDRIVADHRKKLEAWAQGCGEVRLDPGRLATDASAIT
;
A
#
# COMPACT_ATOMS: atom_id res chain seq x y z
N MET A 1 12.95 -41.32 12.57
CA MET A 1 14.14 -40.58 13.05
C MET A 1 14.82 -41.16 14.31
N ARG A 2 14.11 -41.76 15.28
CA ARG A 2 14.72 -42.29 16.53
C ARG A 2 15.45 -43.64 16.36
N SER A 3 15.22 -44.36 15.26
CA SER A 3 15.84 -45.65 14.93
C SER A 3 17.22 -45.52 14.30
N ASP A 4 17.43 -44.53 13.44
CA ASP A 4 18.68 -44.39 12.67
C ASP A 4 19.84 -43.89 13.54
N THR A 5 19.56 -43.04 14.52
CA THR A 5 20.56 -42.62 15.51
C THR A 5 21.05 -43.78 16.38
N LYS A 6 20.16 -44.69 16.78
CA LYS A 6 20.56 -45.88 17.55
C LYS A 6 21.45 -46.81 16.73
N ARG A 7 21.14 -46.99 15.44
CA ARG A 7 21.95 -47.79 14.51
C ARG A 7 23.32 -47.15 14.24
N ALA A 8 23.37 -45.83 14.04
CA ALA A 8 24.62 -45.11 13.86
C ALA A 8 25.51 -45.18 15.11
N VAL A 9 24.96 -44.95 16.29
CA VAL A 9 25.71 -45.05 17.56
C VAL A 9 26.21 -46.48 17.79
N ALA A 10 25.38 -47.50 17.54
CA ALA A 10 25.80 -48.90 17.64
C ALA A 10 26.92 -49.26 16.64
N ALA A 11 26.87 -48.75 15.41
CA ALA A 11 27.91 -48.94 14.41
C ALA A 11 29.24 -48.29 14.83
N TRP A 12 29.20 -47.08 15.37
CA TRP A 12 30.40 -46.40 15.88
C TRP A 12 31.00 -47.07 17.12
N ILE A 13 30.16 -47.54 18.05
CA ILE A 13 30.63 -48.35 19.18
C ILE A 13 31.27 -49.64 18.67
N GLY A 14 30.67 -50.30 17.66
CA GLY A 14 31.24 -51.48 17.02
C GLY A 14 32.63 -51.21 16.40
N ILE A 15 32.78 -50.09 15.67
CA ILE A 15 34.08 -49.69 15.09
C ILE A 15 35.11 -49.45 16.20
N LEU A 16 34.74 -48.74 17.27
CA LEU A 16 35.65 -48.46 18.39
C LEU A 16 36.06 -49.73 19.14
N VAL A 17 35.12 -50.66 19.31
CA VAL A 17 35.36 -52.01 19.87
C VAL A 17 36.17 -52.90 18.94
N VAL A 18 36.31 -52.59 17.65
CA VAL A 18 37.20 -53.34 16.74
C VAL A 18 38.58 -52.67 16.67
N VAL A 19 38.62 -51.34 16.64
CA VAL A 19 39.86 -50.55 16.49
C VAL A 19 40.73 -50.57 17.74
N VAL A 20 40.16 -50.73 18.94
CA VAL A 20 40.93 -50.76 20.20
C VAL A 20 41.55 -52.14 20.50
N PRO A 21 40.81 -53.27 20.48
CA PRO A 21 41.38 -54.58 20.71
C PRO A 21 42.03 -55.17 19.46
N GLY A 22 41.68 -54.75 18.25
CA GLY A 22 42.30 -55.25 17.01
C GLY A 22 43.83 -55.16 17.01
N PRO A 23 44.43 -53.99 17.34
CA PRO A 23 45.88 -53.83 17.48
C PRO A 23 46.46 -54.67 18.62
N ILE A 24 45.74 -54.80 19.75
CA ILE A 24 46.18 -55.59 20.91
C ILE A 24 46.18 -57.09 20.58
N VAL A 25 45.16 -57.58 19.87
CA VAL A 25 45.05 -58.95 19.39
C VAL A 25 46.06 -59.22 18.27
N LEU A 26 46.41 -58.23 17.44
CA LEU A 26 47.50 -58.35 16.46
C LEU A 26 48.89 -58.38 17.13
N LEU A 27 49.05 -57.67 18.24
CA LEU A 27 50.28 -57.67 19.07
C LEU A 27 50.46 -58.97 19.85
N VAL A 28 49.38 -59.57 20.36
CA VAL A 28 49.40 -60.79 21.22
C VAL A 28 49.12 -62.08 20.43
N GLY A 29 48.48 -61.97 19.27
CA GLY A 29 48.05 -63.08 18.42
C GLY A 29 49.16 -63.71 17.55
N PRO A 30 48.80 -64.55 16.57
CA PRO A 30 49.67 -65.55 15.95
C PRO A 30 50.90 -65.00 15.20
N PHE A 31 51.01 -63.67 15.02
CA PHE A 31 52.11 -63.03 14.32
C PHE A 31 53.39 -62.81 15.15
N ARG A 32 53.44 -63.20 16.44
CA ARG A 32 54.66 -63.18 17.31
C ARG A 32 55.56 -61.95 17.10
N LEU A 33 54.97 -60.76 17.02
CA LEU A 33 55.71 -59.49 16.96
C LEU A 33 56.47 -59.16 18.26
N ALA A 34 56.25 -59.93 19.33
CA ALA A 34 56.92 -59.79 20.62
C ALA A 34 58.44 -60.11 20.60
N GLN A 35 59.00 -60.59 19.47
CA GLN A 35 60.45 -60.71 19.27
C GLN A 35 61.07 -59.54 18.46
N ALA A 36 60.28 -58.51 18.11
CA ALA A 36 60.76 -57.35 17.36
C ALA A 36 61.48 -56.33 18.26
N ASP A 37 62.48 -55.65 17.69
CA ASP A 37 63.23 -54.57 18.34
C ASP A 37 62.31 -53.53 19.03
N THR A 38 62.64 -53.18 20.27
CA THR A 38 61.99 -52.17 21.13
C THR A 38 61.44 -50.92 20.41
N PRO A 39 62.14 -50.29 19.45
CA PRO A 39 61.63 -49.13 18.71
C PRO A 39 60.33 -49.39 17.92
N ARG A 40 60.13 -50.59 17.37
CA ARG A 40 58.91 -50.89 16.59
C ARG A 40 57.67 -50.95 17.48
N LEU A 41 57.83 -51.49 18.69
CA LEU A 41 56.75 -51.60 19.67
C LEU A 41 56.30 -50.21 20.15
N ALA A 42 57.26 -49.31 20.39
CA ALA A 42 56.98 -47.92 20.72
C ALA A 42 56.22 -47.20 19.59
N ALA A 43 56.63 -47.38 18.33
CA ALA A 43 55.95 -46.75 17.19
C ALA A 43 54.49 -47.21 17.05
N VAL A 44 54.21 -48.49 17.25
CA VAL A 44 52.83 -49.03 17.20
C VAL A 44 51.97 -48.48 18.33
N LEU A 45 52.51 -48.36 19.55
CA LEU A 45 51.77 -47.78 20.68
C LEU A 45 51.45 -46.30 20.46
N VAL A 46 52.42 -45.51 19.97
CA VAL A 46 52.20 -44.09 19.64
C VAL A 46 51.15 -43.95 18.55
N PHE A 47 51.24 -44.74 17.48
CA PHE A 47 50.26 -44.72 16.40
C PHE A 47 48.85 -45.07 16.90
N THR A 48 48.74 -46.11 17.74
CA THR A 48 47.46 -46.52 18.33
C THR A 48 46.87 -45.42 19.21
N GLY A 49 47.70 -44.77 20.05
CA GLY A 49 47.28 -43.64 20.88
C GLY A 49 46.76 -42.46 20.06
N VAL A 50 47.45 -42.10 18.97
CA VAL A 50 47.00 -41.04 18.04
C VAL A 50 45.68 -41.42 17.36
N LEU A 51 45.53 -42.66 16.92
CA LEU A 51 44.32 -43.14 16.25
C LEU A 51 43.09 -43.11 17.16
N VAL A 52 43.24 -43.55 18.42
CA VAL A 52 42.18 -43.48 19.43
C VAL A 52 41.79 -42.03 19.69
N THR A 53 42.77 -41.15 19.86
CA THR A 53 42.54 -39.72 20.11
C THR A 53 41.78 -39.08 18.94
N ALA A 54 42.23 -39.30 17.70
CA ALA A 54 41.57 -38.80 16.49
C ALA A 54 40.12 -39.32 16.34
N SER A 55 39.88 -40.59 16.71
CA SER A 55 38.54 -41.19 16.66
C SER A 55 37.61 -40.54 17.68
N VAL A 56 38.06 -40.31 18.91
CA VAL A 56 37.27 -39.62 19.95
C VAL A 56 36.98 -38.18 19.54
N THR A 57 37.95 -37.46 18.98
CA THR A 57 37.75 -36.08 18.49
C THR A 57 36.72 -36.03 17.35
N LEU A 58 36.79 -36.95 16.39
CA LEU A 58 35.84 -37.04 15.28
C LEU A 58 34.41 -37.30 15.78
N ILE A 59 34.24 -38.24 16.71
CA ILE A 59 32.94 -38.53 17.34
C ILE A 59 32.42 -37.29 18.07
N GLY A 60 33.28 -36.60 18.82
CA GLY A 60 32.94 -35.34 19.48
C GLY A 60 32.40 -34.31 18.50
N ILE A 61 33.14 -34.03 17.42
CA ILE A 61 32.74 -33.06 16.39
C ILE A 61 31.40 -33.44 15.74
N LEU A 62 31.17 -34.72 15.42
CA LEU A 62 29.92 -35.17 14.81
C LEU A 62 28.72 -35.00 15.76
N LEU A 63 28.89 -35.33 17.05
CA LEU A 63 27.86 -35.12 18.07
C LEU A 63 27.55 -33.64 18.25
N THR A 64 28.56 -32.77 18.31
CA THR A 64 28.38 -31.32 18.42
C THR A 64 27.66 -30.76 17.18
N ARG A 65 28.05 -31.20 15.98
CA ARG A 65 27.41 -30.75 14.73
C ARG A 65 25.93 -31.17 14.68
N GLN A 66 25.60 -32.40 15.10
CA GLN A 66 24.22 -32.86 15.12
C GLN A 66 23.38 -32.13 16.19
N ALA A 67 23.96 -31.85 17.36
CA ALA A 67 23.32 -31.03 18.39
C ALA A 67 23.05 -29.60 17.87
N ASN A 68 24.03 -28.99 17.21
CA ASN A 68 23.89 -27.65 16.64
C ASN A 68 22.81 -27.60 15.54
N LEU A 69 22.73 -28.61 14.67
CA LEU A 69 21.67 -28.67 13.65
C LEU A 69 20.27 -28.80 14.26
N ARG A 70 20.11 -29.60 15.33
CA ARG A 70 18.83 -29.71 16.03
C ARG A 70 18.44 -28.41 16.72
N LEU A 71 19.39 -27.78 17.41
CA LEU A 71 19.18 -26.48 18.04
C LEU A 71 18.80 -25.40 17.01
N ALA A 72 19.45 -25.39 15.84
CA ALA A 72 19.11 -24.47 14.77
C ALA A 72 17.66 -24.67 14.27
N GLN A 73 17.25 -25.93 14.05
CA GLN A 73 15.87 -26.25 13.64
C GLN A 73 14.83 -25.93 14.72
N GLU A 74 15.15 -26.16 15.99
CA GLU A 74 14.27 -25.83 17.11
C GLU A 74 14.13 -24.31 17.26
N ASN A 75 15.22 -23.56 17.13
CA ASN A 75 15.20 -22.10 17.13
C ASN A 75 14.40 -21.53 15.96
N GLU A 76 14.55 -22.08 14.75
CA GLU A 76 13.77 -21.65 13.58
C GLU A 76 12.26 -21.88 13.78
N ARG A 77 11.88 -23.04 14.33
CA ARG A 77 10.47 -23.32 14.65
C ARG A 77 9.94 -22.44 15.76
N ALA A 78 10.73 -22.19 16.81
CA ALA A 78 10.35 -21.29 17.89
C ALA A 78 10.17 -19.86 17.37
N HIS A 79 11.08 -19.39 16.50
CA HIS A 79 10.99 -18.09 15.86
C HIS A 79 9.73 -17.97 14.99
N ASN A 80 9.46 -18.95 14.12
CA ASN A 80 8.26 -18.93 13.27
C ASN A 80 6.97 -18.95 14.09
N ARG A 81 6.93 -19.66 15.23
CA ARG A 81 5.79 -19.64 16.15
C ARG A 81 5.59 -18.26 16.78
N LEU A 82 6.66 -17.62 17.25
CA LEU A 82 6.57 -16.28 17.82
C LEU A 82 6.11 -15.24 16.80
N VAL A 83 6.57 -15.33 15.55
CA VAL A 83 6.10 -14.47 14.46
C VAL A 83 4.60 -14.68 14.22
N GLN A 84 4.15 -15.92 14.17
CA GLN A 84 2.73 -16.24 13.98
C GLN A 84 1.87 -15.78 15.17
N GLU A 85 2.33 -15.97 16.41
CA GLU A 85 1.63 -15.51 17.62
C GLU A 85 1.52 -13.98 17.65
N HIS A 86 2.57 -13.26 17.24
CA HIS A 86 2.53 -11.81 17.13
C HIS A 86 1.56 -11.33 16.03
N GLU A 87 1.51 -11.99 14.87
CA GLU A 87 0.55 -11.66 13.82
C GLU A 87 -0.90 -11.90 14.28
N ASP A 88 -1.16 -13.00 14.99
CA ASP A 88 -2.49 -13.33 15.52
C ASP A 88 -2.91 -12.36 16.63
N GLU A 89 -2.00 -11.98 17.52
CA GLU A 89 -2.23 -10.97 18.55
C GLU A 89 -2.52 -9.60 17.92
N GLU A 90 -1.71 -9.18 16.93
CA GLU A 90 -1.94 -7.92 16.22
C GLU A 90 -3.30 -7.90 15.52
N ARG A 91 -3.69 -9.00 14.86
CA ARG A 91 -5.03 -9.12 14.26
C ARG A 91 -6.14 -8.97 15.29
N ARG A 92 -6.01 -9.61 16.47
CA ARG A 92 -7.00 -9.49 17.55
C ARG A 92 -7.08 -8.06 18.10
N LEU A 93 -5.94 -7.41 18.30
CA LEU A 93 -5.89 -6.02 18.73
C LEU A 93 -6.53 -5.07 17.71
N ARG A 94 -6.28 -5.29 16.40
CA ARG A 94 -6.92 -4.53 15.33
C ARG A 94 -8.44 -4.74 15.30
N LEU A 95 -8.91 -5.97 15.52
CA LEU A 95 -10.34 -6.27 15.61
C LEU A 95 -11.00 -5.63 16.84
N ASP A 96 -10.39 -5.72 18.02
CA ASP A 96 -10.89 -5.07 19.24
C ASP A 96 -10.91 -3.54 19.06
N ALA A 97 -9.86 -2.95 18.48
CA ALA A 97 -9.82 -1.53 18.17
C ALA A 97 -10.91 -1.13 17.16
N ALA A 98 -11.17 -1.94 16.13
CA ALA A 98 -12.24 -1.70 15.17
C ALA A 98 -13.62 -1.82 15.82
N MET A 99 -13.83 -2.77 16.73
CA MET A 99 -15.06 -2.90 17.51
C MET A 99 -15.29 -1.68 18.42
N ARG A 100 -14.24 -1.19 19.08
CA ARG A 100 -14.31 0.04 19.90
C ARG A 100 -14.58 1.28 19.06
N ALA A 101 -13.96 1.40 17.89
CA ALA A 101 -14.29 2.45 16.92
C ALA A 101 -15.75 2.34 16.47
N GLY A 102 -16.23 1.12 16.23
CA GLY A 102 -17.63 0.80 15.95
C GLY A 102 -18.60 1.27 17.04
N ALA A 103 -18.23 1.10 18.31
CA ALA A 103 -19.03 1.53 19.44
C ALA A 103 -19.24 3.05 19.49
N LEU A 104 -18.32 3.85 18.92
CA LEU A 104 -18.45 5.32 18.85
C LEU A 104 -19.60 5.78 17.96
N PHE A 105 -20.10 4.92 17.07
CA PHE A 105 -21.26 5.24 16.22
C PHE A 105 -22.59 4.98 16.92
N SER A 106 -22.60 4.22 18.02
CA SER A 106 -23.81 3.93 18.77
C SER A 106 -24.20 5.15 19.63
N PRO A 107 -25.47 5.59 19.61
CA PRO A 107 -25.92 6.65 20.50
C PRO A 107 -25.79 6.21 21.96
N SER A 108 -25.09 7.01 22.77
CA SER A 108 -25.02 6.81 24.21
C SER A 108 -26.27 7.41 24.87
N GLY A 109 -27.36 6.64 24.91
CA GLY A 109 -28.65 7.05 25.50
C GLY A 109 -29.62 7.66 24.49
N GLU A 110 -30.41 8.66 24.91
CA GLU A 110 -31.41 9.33 24.05
C GLU A 110 -30.78 10.32 23.03
N ASN A 111 -29.50 10.64 23.17
CA ASN A 111 -28.82 11.63 22.33
C ASN A 111 -28.12 10.98 21.12
N ALA A 112 -28.16 11.66 19.98
CA ALA A 112 -27.37 11.28 18.80
C ALA A 112 -25.87 11.27 19.15
N ALA A 113 -25.12 10.34 18.56
CA ALA A 113 -23.67 10.27 18.71
C ALA A 113 -22.99 11.60 18.32
N ASP A 114 -22.00 12.00 19.11
CA ASP A 114 -21.20 13.21 18.91
C ASP A 114 -20.47 13.15 17.55
N PRO A 115 -20.61 14.17 16.67
CA PRO A 115 -19.91 14.22 15.39
C PRO A 115 -18.39 14.03 15.50
N ALA A 116 -17.76 14.53 16.57
CA ALA A 116 -16.32 14.35 16.78
C ALA A 116 -15.96 12.88 17.08
N ALA A 117 -16.82 12.16 17.82
CA ALA A 117 -16.66 10.74 18.08
C ALA A 117 -16.86 9.90 16.80
N ILE A 118 -17.86 10.25 15.97
CA ILE A 118 -18.08 9.61 14.66
C ILE A 118 -16.86 9.82 13.75
N ALA A 119 -16.37 11.05 13.62
CA ALA A 119 -15.20 11.37 12.83
C ALA A 119 -13.96 10.57 13.28
N SER A 120 -13.73 10.54 14.60
CA SER A 120 -12.63 9.78 15.20
C SER A 120 -12.76 8.27 14.93
N GLY A 121 -13.97 7.72 15.03
CA GLY A 121 -14.25 6.32 14.71
C GLY A 121 -13.96 5.97 13.26
N LEU A 122 -14.41 6.79 12.31
CA LEU A 122 -14.17 6.58 10.87
C LEU A 122 -12.67 6.63 10.55
N LEU A 123 -11.97 7.64 11.06
CA LEU A 123 -10.53 7.77 10.85
C LEU A 123 -9.75 6.63 11.52
N ALA A 124 -10.17 6.17 12.70
CA ALA A 124 -9.58 4.99 13.33
C ALA A 124 -9.75 3.72 12.47
N LEU A 125 -10.95 3.49 11.90
CA LEU A 125 -11.19 2.36 11.00
C LEU A 125 -10.28 2.40 9.77
N THR A 126 -10.08 3.57 9.15
CA THR A 126 -9.16 3.69 8.01
C THR A 126 -7.70 3.37 8.41
N ARG A 127 -7.24 3.80 9.59
CA ARG A 127 -5.89 3.47 10.10
C ARG A 127 -5.70 2.01 10.47
N LEU A 128 -6.77 1.29 10.79
CA LEU A 128 -6.76 -0.15 11.08
C LEU A 128 -6.85 -1.01 9.81
N ASP A 129 -6.70 -0.39 8.63
CA ASP A 129 -6.94 -1.01 7.32
C ASP A 129 -8.33 -1.67 7.28
N GLN A 130 -9.36 -0.93 7.67
CA GLN A 130 -10.78 -1.30 7.54
C GLN A 130 -11.52 -0.30 6.65
N ALA A 131 -10.90 0.07 5.52
CA ALA A 131 -11.44 1.03 4.57
C ALA A 131 -12.85 0.68 4.06
N ASP A 132 -13.12 -0.60 3.73
CA ASP A 132 -14.45 -1.04 3.26
C ASP A 132 -15.55 -0.72 4.29
N LEU A 133 -15.29 -1.01 5.57
CA LEU A 133 -16.24 -0.73 6.65
C LEU A 133 -16.38 0.78 6.88
N ALA A 134 -15.27 1.53 6.84
CA ALA A 134 -15.27 2.98 7.01
C ALA A 134 -16.11 3.66 5.92
N VAL A 135 -15.94 3.29 4.65
CA VAL A 135 -16.75 3.86 3.56
C VAL A 135 -18.19 3.40 3.60
N ALA A 136 -18.46 2.15 3.98
CA ALA A 136 -19.83 1.65 4.14
C ALA A 136 -20.60 2.46 5.20
N LEU A 137 -19.98 2.72 6.35
CA LEU A 137 -20.57 3.59 7.38
C LEU A 137 -20.69 5.04 6.90
N LEU A 138 -19.72 5.53 6.12
CA LEU A 138 -19.77 6.88 5.58
C LEU A 138 -20.97 7.09 4.65
N VAL A 139 -21.42 6.05 3.91
CA VAL A 139 -22.65 6.12 3.11
C VAL A 139 -23.82 6.61 3.97
N ASP A 140 -24.07 5.99 5.12
CA ASP A 140 -25.22 6.34 5.96
C ASP A 140 -25.04 7.67 6.70
N LEU A 141 -23.80 8.05 6.98
CA LEU A 141 -23.49 9.20 7.83
C LEU A 141 -23.33 10.52 7.07
N TRP A 142 -22.92 10.45 5.81
CA TRP A 142 -22.67 11.61 4.96
C TRP A 142 -23.81 11.87 3.97
N ASP A 143 -24.44 10.80 3.46
CA ASP A 143 -25.57 10.87 2.55
C ASP A 143 -26.84 11.37 3.30
N ASN A 144 -27.75 12.05 2.57
CA ASN A 144 -29.05 12.58 3.07
C ASN A 144 -29.06 13.92 3.82
N GLY A 145 -28.06 14.80 3.67
CA GLY A 145 -28.15 16.19 4.15
C GLY A 145 -28.22 16.38 5.68
N LYS A 146 -28.20 15.29 6.46
CA LYS A 146 -28.14 15.31 7.93
C LYS A 146 -26.77 15.70 8.46
N GLY A 147 -25.74 15.70 7.61
CA GLY A 147 -24.42 16.27 7.89
C GLY A 147 -23.80 15.77 9.20
N ARG A 148 -23.92 14.46 9.50
CA ARG A 148 -23.39 13.90 10.76
C ARG A 148 -21.85 13.88 10.78
N VAL A 149 -21.25 14.03 9.60
CA VAL A 149 -19.80 14.06 9.36
C VAL A 149 -19.49 15.30 8.53
N SER A 150 -18.41 16.00 8.87
CA SER A 150 -17.94 17.16 8.11
C SER A 150 -17.44 16.75 6.73
N ILE A 151 -17.42 17.69 5.78
CA ILE A 151 -16.92 17.43 4.42
C ILE A 151 -15.46 16.97 4.46
N GLU A 152 -14.63 17.63 5.26
CA GLU A 152 -13.20 17.33 5.37
C GLU A 152 -12.97 15.93 5.92
N THR A 153 -13.75 15.51 6.92
CA THR A 153 -13.66 14.16 7.48
C THR A 153 -14.08 13.12 6.45
N ALA A 154 -15.18 13.37 5.72
CA ALA A 154 -15.64 12.48 4.67
C ALA A 154 -14.60 12.32 3.55
N VAL A 155 -14.00 13.43 3.11
CA VAL A 155 -12.94 13.43 2.08
C VAL A 155 -11.69 12.71 2.58
N LEU A 156 -11.30 12.84 3.85
CA LEU A 156 -10.18 12.08 4.42
C LEU A 156 -10.43 10.57 4.45
N VAL A 157 -11.67 10.15 4.74
CA VAL A 157 -12.04 8.72 4.70
C VAL A 157 -12.04 8.19 3.27
N ILE A 158 -12.55 8.97 2.32
CA ILE A 158 -12.52 8.66 0.88
C ILE A 158 -11.08 8.56 0.38
N ASP A 159 -10.22 9.52 0.76
CA ASP A 159 -8.79 9.51 0.42
C ASP A 159 -8.09 8.24 0.91
N ALA A 160 -8.32 7.86 2.17
CA ALA A 160 -7.75 6.64 2.73
C ALA A 160 -8.24 5.37 2.01
N ALA A 161 -9.53 5.31 1.66
CA ALA A 161 -10.09 4.18 0.92
C ALA A 161 -9.59 4.10 -0.52
N LEU A 162 -9.40 5.24 -1.19
CA LEU A 162 -8.80 5.30 -2.53
C LEU A 162 -7.33 4.82 -2.50
N ARG A 163 -6.57 5.11 -1.45
CA ARG A 163 -5.19 4.61 -1.28
C ARG A 163 -5.10 3.09 -1.05
N SER A 164 -6.19 2.41 -0.69
CA SER A 164 -6.19 0.98 -0.40
C SER A 164 -6.10 0.13 -1.68
N GLN A 165 -4.89 -0.07 -2.20
CA GLN A 165 -4.62 -0.85 -3.43
C GLN A 165 -5.15 -2.30 -3.38
N THR A 166 -5.26 -2.87 -2.18
CA THR A 166 -5.76 -4.24 -1.97
C THR A 166 -7.28 -4.34 -1.97
N LYS A 167 -8.01 -3.22 -2.03
CA LYS A 167 -9.46 -3.14 -1.81
C LYS A 167 -10.17 -2.37 -2.94
N PRO A 168 -10.29 -2.96 -4.14
CA PRO A 168 -10.92 -2.30 -5.28
C PRO A 168 -12.41 -1.95 -5.03
N ASN A 169 -13.10 -2.71 -4.17
CA ASN A 169 -14.48 -2.41 -3.80
C ASN A 169 -14.57 -1.15 -2.93
N ALA A 170 -13.71 -0.98 -1.91
CA ALA A 170 -13.63 0.26 -1.14
C ALA A 170 -13.35 1.46 -2.04
N GLN A 171 -12.42 1.34 -2.99
CA GLN A 171 -12.10 2.41 -3.94
C GLN A 171 -13.33 2.79 -4.79
N LEU A 172 -14.08 1.80 -5.28
CA LEU A 172 -15.28 2.04 -6.08
C LEU A 172 -16.37 2.75 -5.28
N VAL A 173 -16.65 2.29 -4.05
CA VAL A 173 -17.64 2.90 -3.16
C VAL A 173 -17.22 4.32 -2.78
N ALA A 174 -15.93 4.54 -2.51
CA ALA A 174 -15.38 5.85 -2.20
C ALA A 174 -15.56 6.83 -3.38
N ALA A 175 -15.25 6.39 -4.61
CA ALA A 175 -15.44 7.19 -5.82
C ALA A 175 -16.93 7.51 -6.07
N GLU A 176 -17.82 6.54 -5.84
CA GLU A 176 -19.27 6.76 -5.95
C GLU A 176 -19.77 7.77 -4.92
N LEU A 177 -19.34 7.65 -3.65
CA LEU A 177 -19.70 8.61 -2.61
C LEU A 177 -19.22 10.02 -2.91
N LEU A 178 -17.99 10.16 -3.43
CA LEU A 178 -17.45 11.43 -3.88
C LEU A 178 -18.30 12.00 -5.02
N CYS A 179 -18.64 11.20 -6.01
CA CYS A 179 -19.45 11.60 -7.16
C CYS A 179 -20.87 12.04 -6.75
N ARG A 180 -21.53 11.31 -5.85
CA ARG A 180 -22.87 11.67 -5.35
C ARG A 180 -22.89 13.00 -4.60
N ASN A 181 -21.80 13.32 -3.88
CA ASN A 181 -21.69 14.54 -3.08
C ASN A 181 -20.96 15.68 -3.80
N ALA A 182 -20.44 15.44 -5.00
CA ALA A 182 -19.69 16.40 -5.81
C ALA A 182 -20.33 17.80 -5.91
N PRO A 183 -21.66 17.96 -6.09
CA PRO A 183 -22.27 19.29 -6.19
C PRO A 183 -22.16 20.16 -4.93
N ARG A 184 -21.80 19.57 -3.78
CA ARG A 184 -21.67 20.26 -2.49
C ARG A 184 -20.22 20.55 -2.13
N LEU A 185 -19.27 20.14 -2.97
CA LEU A 185 -17.85 20.30 -2.75
C LEU A 185 -17.31 21.45 -3.58
N ASP A 186 -16.23 22.07 -3.11
CA ASP A 186 -15.57 23.19 -3.78
C ASP A 186 -14.33 22.66 -4.50
N SER A 187 -14.29 22.83 -5.83
CA SER A 187 -13.16 22.40 -6.66
C SER A 187 -11.89 23.24 -6.45
N CYS A 188 -11.97 24.36 -5.75
CA CYS A 188 -10.82 25.20 -5.41
C CYS A 188 -10.27 24.89 -4.01
N GLN A 189 -11.06 24.26 -3.14
CA GLN A 189 -10.64 23.93 -1.79
C GLN A 189 -9.90 22.58 -1.78
N SER A 190 -8.63 22.59 -1.36
CA SER A 190 -7.79 21.39 -1.32
C SER A 190 -8.35 20.30 -0.40
N LEU A 191 -9.00 20.68 0.71
CA LEU A 191 -9.62 19.74 1.65
C LEU A 191 -10.90 19.07 1.12
N HIS A 192 -11.44 19.57 0.00
CA HIS A 192 -12.66 19.03 -0.63
C HIS A 192 -12.33 18.02 -1.75
N TRP A 193 -11.05 17.80 -2.03
CA TRP A 193 -10.58 16.87 -3.05
C TRP A 193 -9.60 15.86 -2.42
N PRO A 194 -9.74 14.55 -2.69
CA PRO A 194 -8.82 13.58 -2.12
C PRO A 194 -7.39 13.81 -2.63
N SER A 195 -6.46 13.98 -1.69
CA SER A 195 -5.03 14.21 -1.99
C SER A 195 -4.38 13.10 -2.82
N VAL A 196 -4.87 11.85 -2.74
CA VAL A 196 -4.38 10.73 -3.56
C VAL A 196 -4.64 10.91 -5.05
N ILE A 197 -5.56 11.79 -5.44
CA ILE A 197 -5.83 12.14 -6.84
C ILE A 197 -5.53 13.61 -7.17
N ASP A 198 -5.00 14.37 -6.21
CA ASP A 198 -4.47 15.71 -6.46
C ASP A 198 -2.99 15.62 -6.82
N GLY A 199 -2.68 15.65 -8.11
CA GLY A 199 -1.30 15.51 -8.62
C GLY A 199 -0.67 14.12 -8.47
N CYS A 200 -1.39 13.16 -7.88
CA CYS A 200 -0.89 11.82 -7.57
C CYS A 200 -1.74 10.68 -8.18
N TRP A 201 -2.38 10.93 -9.34
CA TRP A 201 -3.32 9.99 -9.95
C TRP A 201 -2.82 8.54 -10.01
N ASP A 202 -3.56 7.62 -9.37
CA ASP A 202 -3.24 6.19 -9.39
C ASP A 202 -3.80 5.52 -10.65
N SER A 203 -2.90 5.24 -11.59
CA SER A 203 -3.23 4.53 -12.83
C SER A 203 -3.84 3.14 -12.64
N SER A 204 -3.69 2.52 -11.46
CA SER A 204 -4.19 1.18 -11.16
C SER A 204 -5.68 1.12 -10.85
N PHE A 205 -6.35 2.28 -10.70
CA PHE A 205 -7.80 2.31 -10.46
C PHE A 205 -8.58 1.56 -11.55
N GLY A 206 -9.65 0.87 -11.12
CA GLY A 206 -10.57 0.22 -12.05
C GLY A 206 -11.25 1.23 -12.98
N PRO A 207 -11.64 0.84 -14.22
CA PRO A 207 -12.26 1.75 -15.18
C PRO A 207 -13.49 2.50 -14.67
N LYS A 208 -14.35 1.83 -13.87
CA LYS A 208 -15.53 2.45 -13.25
C LYS A 208 -15.14 3.49 -12.20
N THR A 209 -14.14 3.19 -11.37
CA THR A 209 -13.61 4.12 -10.37
C THR A 209 -13.05 5.37 -11.07
N LYS A 210 -12.24 5.21 -12.12
CA LYS A 210 -11.72 6.33 -12.91
C LYS A 210 -12.82 7.21 -13.49
N LEU A 211 -13.86 6.60 -14.07
CA LEU A 211 -15.01 7.31 -14.61
C LEU A 211 -15.75 8.13 -13.53
N LEU A 212 -16.03 7.51 -12.38
CA LEU A 212 -16.72 8.18 -11.27
C LEU A 212 -15.89 9.32 -10.68
N LEU A 213 -14.57 9.16 -10.57
CA LEU A 213 -13.69 10.23 -10.10
C LEU A 213 -13.64 11.41 -11.08
N LEU A 214 -13.61 11.12 -12.39
CA LEU A 214 -13.66 12.16 -13.42
C LEU A 214 -15.01 12.88 -13.42
N ASP A 215 -16.12 12.14 -13.31
CA ASP A 215 -17.47 12.68 -13.21
C ASP A 215 -17.64 13.54 -11.95
N ALA A 216 -17.13 13.07 -10.81
CA ALA A 216 -17.09 13.83 -9.57
C ALA A 216 -16.35 15.16 -9.75
N LEU A 217 -15.14 15.14 -10.33
CA LEU A 217 -14.35 16.35 -10.56
C LEU A 217 -15.09 17.35 -11.44
N VAL A 218 -15.62 16.91 -12.58
CA VAL A 218 -16.36 17.78 -13.51
C VAL A 218 -17.62 18.34 -12.83
N THR A 219 -18.35 17.50 -12.09
CA THR A 219 -19.54 17.94 -11.37
C THR A 219 -19.22 18.96 -10.28
N MET A 220 -18.10 18.79 -9.55
CA MET A 220 -17.60 19.77 -8.58
C MET A 220 -17.28 21.10 -9.27
N ILE A 221 -16.56 21.07 -10.40
CA ILE A 221 -16.20 22.27 -11.17
C ILE A 221 -17.45 23.01 -11.63
N LEU A 222 -18.41 22.29 -12.22
CA LEU A 222 -19.65 22.86 -12.76
C LEU A 222 -20.61 23.37 -11.67
N SER A 223 -20.45 22.93 -10.42
CA SER A 223 -21.27 23.37 -9.28
C SER A 223 -20.67 24.58 -8.57
N ASP A 224 -19.37 24.85 -8.77
CA ASP A 224 -18.70 26.05 -8.25
C ASP A 224 -19.04 27.28 -9.10
N HIS A 225 -18.90 28.45 -8.49
CA HIS A 225 -19.07 29.72 -9.18
C HIS A 225 -17.93 29.93 -10.19
N ALA A 226 -18.28 30.42 -11.37
CA ALA A 226 -17.32 30.68 -12.44
C ALA A 226 -16.38 31.84 -12.03
N HIS A 227 -15.15 31.50 -11.68
CA HIS A 227 -14.09 32.44 -11.29
C HIS A 227 -12.77 32.08 -11.96
N GLU A 228 -11.87 33.07 -12.04
CA GLU A 228 -10.55 32.91 -12.66
C GLU A 228 -9.71 31.78 -12.02
N HIS A 229 -9.68 31.72 -10.69
CA HIS A 229 -8.93 30.68 -9.97
C HIS A 229 -9.57 29.29 -10.12
N SER A 230 -10.89 29.22 -10.33
CA SER A 230 -11.60 27.96 -10.55
C SER A 230 -11.21 27.32 -11.88
N VAL A 231 -11.12 28.10 -12.97
CA VAL A 231 -10.69 27.56 -14.28
C VAL A 231 -9.23 27.07 -14.23
N ARG A 232 -8.37 27.79 -13.50
CA ARG A 232 -6.98 27.37 -13.24
C ARG A 232 -6.91 26.06 -12.47
N SER A 233 -7.63 25.94 -11.35
CA SER A 233 -7.68 24.70 -10.55
C SER A 233 -8.20 23.52 -11.37
N ALA A 234 -9.27 23.73 -12.13
CA ALA A 234 -9.85 22.73 -13.02
C ALA A 234 -8.83 22.22 -14.06
N ALA A 235 -8.14 23.11 -14.75
CA ALA A 235 -7.15 22.77 -15.76
C ALA A 235 -6.01 21.93 -15.20
N VAL A 236 -5.48 22.35 -14.05
CA VAL A 236 -4.40 21.67 -13.34
C VAL A 236 -4.80 20.26 -12.89
N ARG A 237 -5.97 20.11 -12.27
CA ARG A 237 -6.45 18.81 -11.80
C ARG A 237 -6.70 17.85 -12.97
N LEU A 238 -7.32 18.32 -14.05
CA LEU A 238 -7.51 17.51 -15.26
C LEU A 238 -6.18 17.10 -15.88
N TYR A 239 -5.20 18.01 -15.93
CA TYR A 239 -3.86 17.69 -16.41
C TYR A 239 -3.17 16.61 -15.57
N GLY A 240 -3.27 16.68 -14.24
CA GLY A 240 -2.73 15.64 -13.36
C GLY A 240 -3.28 14.24 -13.68
N ILE A 241 -4.58 14.14 -13.97
CA ILE A 241 -5.22 12.88 -14.41
C ILE A 241 -4.69 12.44 -15.77
N TRP A 242 -4.64 13.37 -16.74
CA TRP A 242 -4.15 13.06 -18.09
C TRP A 242 -2.69 12.59 -18.11
N ASN A 243 -1.85 13.23 -17.32
CA ASN A 243 -0.42 12.92 -17.24
C ASN A 243 -0.17 11.60 -16.47
N GLY A 244 -0.97 11.32 -15.45
CA GLY A 244 -0.84 10.13 -14.62
C GLY A 244 -1.45 8.84 -15.19
N ASP A 245 -2.36 8.92 -16.18
CA ASP A 245 -3.04 7.74 -16.71
C ASP A 245 -2.41 7.19 -18.00
N PRO A 246 -1.94 5.93 -18.04
CA PRO A 246 -1.38 5.33 -19.25
C PRO A 246 -2.45 4.92 -20.28
N ASP A 247 -3.73 4.82 -19.91
CA ASP A 247 -4.79 4.43 -20.85
C ASP A 247 -5.10 5.59 -21.80
N VAL A 248 -4.79 5.39 -23.09
CA VAL A 248 -5.00 6.36 -24.17
C VAL A 248 -6.46 6.82 -24.26
N ARG A 249 -7.43 5.98 -23.88
CA ARG A 249 -8.85 6.33 -23.89
C ARG A 249 -9.19 7.30 -22.76
N VAL A 250 -8.63 7.08 -21.56
CA VAL A 250 -8.80 8.01 -20.44
C VAL A 250 -8.16 9.35 -20.80
N ARG A 251 -6.94 9.33 -21.35
CA ARG A 251 -6.27 10.54 -21.85
C ARG A 251 -7.08 11.26 -22.93
N GLY A 252 -7.68 10.54 -23.87
CA GLY A 252 -8.56 11.12 -24.89
C GLY A 252 -9.80 11.80 -24.32
N CYS A 253 -10.47 11.17 -23.36
CA CYS A 253 -11.61 11.77 -22.65
C CYS A 253 -11.18 13.03 -21.89
N VAL A 254 -10.11 12.95 -21.09
CA VAL A 254 -9.62 14.08 -20.28
C VAL A 254 -9.10 15.20 -21.18
N GLY A 255 -8.39 14.89 -22.26
CA GLY A 255 -7.95 15.86 -23.27
C GLY A 255 -9.13 16.61 -23.90
N THR A 256 -10.25 15.93 -24.14
CA THR A 256 -11.49 16.56 -24.62
C THR A 256 -12.05 17.58 -23.62
N LEU A 257 -11.93 17.32 -22.32
CA LEU A 257 -12.35 18.25 -21.26
C LEU A 257 -11.36 19.41 -21.09
N ILE A 258 -10.05 19.15 -21.14
CA ILE A 258 -9.00 20.19 -21.11
C ILE A 258 -9.18 21.16 -22.29
N ALA A 259 -9.50 20.65 -23.48
CA ALA A 259 -9.75 21.46 -24.67
C ALA A 259 -10.87 22.48 -24.48
N ALA A 260 -11.84 22.21 -23.60
CA ALA A 260 -12.93 23.15 -23.29
C ALA A 260 -12.46 24.37 -22.48
N LEU A 261 -11.34 24.26 -21.76
CA LEU A 261 -10.83 25.31 -20.87
C LEU A 261 -9.79 26.22 -21.56
N ILE A 262 -9.09 25.72 -22.58
CA ILE A 262 -7.99 26.43 -23.25
C ILE A 262 -8.36 27.84 -23.72
N PRO A 263 -9.48 28.08 -24.43
CA PRO A 263 -9.81 29.42 -24.93
C PRO A 263 -9.86 30.47 -23.80
N THR A 264 -10.52 30.13 -22.70
CA THR A 264 -10.62 30.99 -21.51
C THR A 264 -9.25 31.20 -20.86
N LEU A 265 -8.43 30.15 -20.72
CA LEU A 265 -7.08 30.28 -20.17
C LEU A 265 -6.19 31.24 -20.99
N CYS A 266 -6.28 31.16 -22.32
CA CYS A 266 -5.58 32.07 -23.23
C CYS A 266 -6.09 33.51 -23.11
N GLU A 267 -7.41 33.71 -23.03
CA GLU A 267 -8.04 35.03 -22.88
C GLU A 267 -7.64 35.72 -21.57
N LEU A 268 -7.55 34.95 -20.49
CA LEU A 268 -7.08 35.42 -19.19
C LEU A 268 -5.56 35.65 -19.13
N GLY A 269 -4.82 35.30 -20.18
CA GLY A 269 -3.38 35.53 -20.27
C GLY A 269 -2.51 34.56 -19.46
N TYR A 270 -3.04 33.41 -19.07
CA TYR A 270 -2.25 32.39 -18.36
C TYR A 270 -1.20 31.75 -19.27
N VAL A 271 0.03 31.63 -18.77
CA VAL A 271 1.14 30.93 -19.46
C VAL A 271 1.60 29.69 -18.70
N ASP A 272 1.38 29.67 -17.38
CA ASP A 272 1.77 28.60 -16.48
C ASP A 272 0.86 28.51 -15.25
N PHE A 273 0.94 27.38 -14.58
CA PHE A 273 0.10 27.01 -13.45
C PHE A 273 0.95 26.28 -12.40
N MET A 274 0.58 26.43 -11.13
CA MET A 274 1.23 25.70 -10.03
C MET A 274 0.27 24.65 -9.48
N GLN A 275 0.74 23.42 -9.40
CA GLN A 275 0.09 22.29 -8.73
C GLN A 275 0.96 21.78 -7.60
N GLY A 276 0.77 22.31 -6.39
CA GLY A 276 1.68 22.03 -5.27
C GLY A 276 3.11 22.47 -5.63
N ASN A 277 4.00 21.49 -5.83
CA ASN A 277 5.40 21.74 -6.22
C ASN A 277 5.68 21.57 -7.73
N GLN A 278 4.67 21.24 -8.54
CA GLN A 278 4.81 21.09 -9.99
C GLN A 278 4.35 22.34 -10.73
N ARG A 279 5.11 22.73 -11.75
CA ARG A 279 4.73 23.79 -12.70
C ARG A 279 4.19 23.13 -13.96
N VAL A 280 2.98 23.51 -14.36
CA VAL A 280 2.33 23.06 -15.60
C VAL A 280 2.30 24.24 -16.56
N MET A 281 2.77 24.06 -17.79
CA MET A 281 2.77 25.11 -18.81
C MET A 281 1.48 25.05 -19.64
N LEU A 282 1.00 26.19 -20.15
CA LEU A 282 -0.14 26.22 -21.08
C LEU A 282 0.10 25.32 -22.30
N ALA A 283 1.32 25.29 -22.84
CA ALA A 283 1.68 24.41 -23.95
C ALA A 283 1.52 22.92 -23.63
N GLU A 284 1.69 22.50 -22.37
CA GLU A 284 1.45 21.12 -21.96
C GLU A 284 -0.04 20.80 -21.90
N LEU A 285 -0.87 21.76 -21.49
CA LEU A 285 -2.33 21.63 -21.57
C LEU A 285 -2.81 21.56 -23.03
N GLU A 286 -2.22 22.36 -23.92
CA GLU A 286 -2.50 22.30 -25.37
C GLU A 286 -2.12 20.94 -25.95
N ALA A 287 -0.96 20.40 -25.58
CA ALA A 287 -0.56 19.05 -25.97
C ALA A 287 -1.52 17.98 -25.42
N ALA A 288 -2.00 18.15 -24.18
CA ALA A 288 -3.00 17.27 -23.59
C ALA A 288 -4.35 17.34 -24.33
N ALA A 289 -4.82 18.54 -24.65
CA ALA A 289 -6.00 18.76 -25.48
C ALA A 289 -5.86 18.16 -26.88
N GLY A 290 -4.67 18.19 -27.47
CA GLY A 290 -4.35 17.55 -28.75
C GLY A 290 -4.52 16.03 -28.75
N SER A 291 -4.58 15.39 -27.58
CA SER A 291 -4.88 13.96 -27.46
C SER A 291 -6.37 13.62 -27.46
N ALA A 292 -7.25 14.62 -27.53
CA ALA A 292 -8.70 14.44 -27.58
C ALA A 292 -9.10 13.47 -28.69
N THR A 293 -9.78 12.39 -28.31
CA THR A 293 -10.22 11.33 -29.22
C THR A 293 -11.59 10.85 -28.78
N ALA A 294 -12.43 10.46 -29.76
CA ALA A 294 -13.74 9.90 -29.47
C ALA A 294 -13.61 8.59 -28.69
N ASN A 295 -14.46 8.39 -27.69
CA ASN A 295 -14.46 7.15 -26.94
C ASN A 295 -15.14 6.05 -27.79
N PRO A 296 -14.55 4.85 -27.92
CA PRO A 296 -15.21 3.75 -28.64
C PRO A 296 -16.54 3.31 -28.01
N ASP A 297 -16.74 3.57 -26.72
CA ASP A 297 -18.04 3.43 -26.06
C ASP A 297 -18.88 4.68 -26.31
N GLY A 298 -19.88 4.56 -27.19
CA GLY A 298 -20.75 5.68 -27.56
C GLY A 298 -21.58 6.26 -26.41
N PHE A 299 -21.79 5.53 -25.30
CA PHE A 299 -22.43 6.10 -24.12
C PHE A 299 -21.47 7.03 -23.37
N LEU A 300 -20.23 6.59 -23.14
CA LEU A 300 -19.20 7.41 -22.51
C LEU A 300 -18.84 8.62 -23.38
N ASP A 301 -18.78 8.45 -24.70
CA ASP A 301 -18.52 9.54 -25.64
C ASP A 301 -19.56 10.67 -25.51
N ARG A 302 -20.85 10.32 -25.39
CA ARG A 302 -21.93 11.29 -25.17
C ARG A 302 -21.80 12.03 -23.84
N ILE A 303 -21.43 11.33 -22.77
CA ILE A 303 -21.21 11.94 -21.45
C ILE A 303 -20.06 12.95 -21.54
N VAL A 304 -18.93 12.56 -22.13
CA VAL A 304 -17.76 13.45 -22.28
C VAL A 304 -18.10 14.65 -23.16
N ALA A 305 -18.85 14.46 -24.25
CA ALA A 305 -19.30 15.55 -25.10
C ALA A 305 -20.24 16.54 -24.37
N ASP A 306 -21.17 16.04 -23.55
CA ASP A 306 -22.05 16.88 -22.72
C ASP A 306 -21.24 17.66 -21.67
N HIS A 307 -20.32 17.00 -20.98
CA HIS A 307 -19.41 17.63 -20.01
C HIS A 307 -18.53 18.69 -20.65
N ARG A 308 -17.96 18.41 -21.82
CA ARG A 308 -17.19 19.39 -22.59
C ARG A 308 -18.01 20.65 -22.85
N LYS A 309 -19.24 20.49 -23.36
CA LYS A 309 -20.12 21.63 -23.67
C LYS A 309 -20.47 22.45 -22.43
N LYS A 310 -20.75 21.77 -21.30
CA LYS A 310 -21.04 22.44 -20.02
C LYS A 310 -19.82 23.17 -19.47
N LEU A 311 -18.63 22.55 -19.53
CA LEU A 311 -17.38 23.14 -19.09
C LEU A 311 -17.00 24.36 -19.93
N GLU A 312 -17.19 24.31 -21.25
CA GLU A 312 -16.94 25.44 -22.14
C GLU A 312 -17.85 26.63 -21.78
N ALA A 313 -19.14 26.39 -21.60
CA ALA A 313 -20.09 27.43 -21.18
C ALA A 313 -19.79 27.98 -19.78
N TRP A 314 -19.38 27.12 -18.85
CA TRP A 314 -18.98 27.52 -17.50
C TRP A 314 -17.69 28.36 -17.53
N ALA A 315 -16.68 27.93 -18.29
CA ALA A 315 -15.40 28.62 -18.40
C ALA A 315 -15.54 30.02 -19.02
N GLN A 316 -16.43 30.19 -19.99
CA GLN A 316 -16.76 31.52 -20.56
C GLN A 316 -17.33 32.50 -19.51
N GLY A 317 -17.87 32.00 -18.39
CA GLY A 317 -18.30 32.83 -17.27
C GLY A 317 -17.17 33.27 -16.32
N CYS A 318 -15.97 32.70 -16.45
CA CYS A 318 -14.83 32.97 -15.57
C CYS A 318 -14.08 34.24 -16.01
N GLY A 319 -14.61 35.43 -15.68
CA GLY A 319 -13.96 36.72 -15.98
C GLY A 319 -13.67 37.61 -14.77
N GLU A 320 -14.19 37.27 -13.58
CA GLU A 320 -14.01 38.06 -12.37
C GLU A 320 -12.97 37.43 -11.42
N VAL A 321 -11.99 38.23 -11.00
CA VAL A 321 -11.08 37.90 -9.90
C VAL A 321 -11.80 38.12 -8.57
N ARG A 322 -11.96 37.06 -7.77
CA ARG A 322 -12.44 37.16 -6.38
C ARG A 322 -11.37 36.71 -5.39
N LEU A 323 -10.99 37.62 -4.50
CA LEU A 323 -10.01 37.38 -3.44
C LEU A 323 -10.72 37.09 -2.11
N ASP A 324 -11.28 35.89 -1.96
CA ASP A 324 -11.92 35.48 -0.70
C ASP A 324 -10.90 34.88 0.30
N PRO A 325 -10.99 35.20 1.61
CA PRO A 325 -10.14 34.61 2.64
C PRO A 325 -10.26 33.07 2.67
N GLY A 326 -9.11 32.38 2.66
CA GLY A 326 -9.05 30.90 2.62
C GLY A 326 -8.72 30.32 1.24
N ARG A 327 -8.83 31.11 0.17
CA ARG A 327 -8.43 30.70 -1.21
C ARG A 327 -6.98 31.06 -1.56
N LEU A 328 -6.34 31.91 -0.76
CA LEU A 328 -4.94 32.37 -0.93
C LEU A 328 -3.87 31.27 -0.77
N ALA A 329 -4.18 30.16 -0.09
CA ALA A 329 -3.23 29.06 0.06
C ALA A 329 -2.88 28.38 -1.29
N THR A 330 -3.77 28.49 -2.28
CA THR A 330 -3.55 28.02 -3.66
C THR A 330 -2.84 29.05 -4.54
N ASP A 331 -2.97 30.35 -4.24
CA ASP A 331 -2.46 31.44 -5.09
C ASP A 331 -1.06 31.95 -4.69
N ALA A 332 -0.66 31.79 -3.43
CA ALA A 332 0.61 32.31 -2.92
C ALA A 332 1.87 31.70 -3.56
N SER A 333 1.74 30.71 -4.45
CA SER A 333 2.85 30.11 -5.20
C SER A 333 3.10 30.74 -6.58
N ALA A 334 2.35 31.77 -7.00
CA ALA A 334 2.44 32.35 -8.35
C ALA A 334 3.12 33.74 -8.44
N ILE A 335 3.54 34.36 -7.33
CA ILE A 335 4.09 35.74 -7.31
C ILE A 335 5.59 35.77 -6.94
N THR A 336 6.32 34.69 -7.19
CA THR A 336 7.80 34.65 -7.06
C THR A 336 8.41 33.89 -8.22
#